data_AF-A0A1F5YCP4-F1
#
_entry.id   AF-A0A1F5YCP4-F1
#
_cell.length_a   1.000
_cell.length_b   1.000
_cell.length_c   1.000
_cell.angle_alpha   90.00
_cell.angle_beta   90.00
_cell.angle_gamma   90.00
#
_symmetry.space_group_name_H-M   'P 1'
#
loop_
_entity.id
_entity.type
_entity.pdbx_description
1 polymer ?
#
loop_
_entity_poly.entity_id
_entity_poly.type
_entity_poly.pdbx_seq_one_letter_code
_entity_poly.pdbx_strand_id
1 'polypeptide(L)'
;MNVDGIHQVEVVEKIGGHFDIHPLILEDIVTTAQRPKMDDLGRHLFVVLKMLSYNDQEREITGEQVSLILGSNFVLVFQESVGDVFDLVRERIRNAKGRIRKMGADYLAYALIDAIVDGYFVVLEKISEDIESLEEELITDPGPETLQTIYDLKREMIYLRRSVWPLREVISALQRKGSSLISEETGIFLRDVYDHTIQVIDTIESHRDLVAGMLEIYLSSVSNRMNEVMKVLTLIATIFIP
;
A
#
# COMPACT_ATOMS: atom_id res chain seq x y z
N MET A 1 19.19 0.11 -12.44
CA MET A 1 18.64 0.88 -13.58
C MET A 1 17.18 1.11 -13.31
N ASN A 2 16.69 2.35 -13.40
CA ASN A 2 15.26 2.65 -13.29
C ASN A 2 14.69 2.94 -14.68
N VAL A 3 13.53 2.38 -14.98
CA VAL A 3 12.84 2.52 -16.27
C VAL A 3 11.41 2.94 -15.98
N ASP A 4 11.11 4.20 -16.28
CA ASP A 4 9.77 4.75 -16.15
C ASP A 4 9.03 4.60 -17.49
N GLY A 5 7.74 4.30 -17.44
CA GLY A 5 6.90 4.19 -18.64
C GLY A 5 6.94 2.82 -19.31
N ILE A 6 6.61 1.76 -18.57
CA ILE A 6 6.49 0.37 -19.08
C ILE A 6 5.49 0.18 -20.23
N HIS A 7 4.68 1.20 -20.56
CA HIS A 7 3.86 1.22 -21.77
C HIS A 7 4.71 1.19 -23.06
N GLN A 8 6.00 1.53 -22.98
CA GLN A 8 6.95 1.39 -24.08
C GLN A 8 7.48 -0.05 -24.17
N VAL A 9 6.63 -0.96 -24.64
CA VAL A 9 6.90 -2.41 -24.71
C VAL A 9 8.24 -2.72 -25.40
N GLU A 10 8.58 -2.03 -26.48
CA GLU A 10 9.85 -2.23 -27.19
C GLU A 10 11.09 -2.00 -26.31
N VAL A 11 11.03 -1.06 -25.36
CA VAL A 11 12.13 -0.78 -24.43
C VAL A 11 12.24 -1.90 -23.41
N VAL A 12 11.10 -2.35 -22.86
CA VAL A 12 11.03 -3.46 -21.91
C VAL A 12 11.56 -4.74 -22.55
N GLU A 13 11.20 -5.04 -23.80
CA GLU A 13 11.68 -6.21 -24.55
C GLU A 13 13.19 -6.15 -24.82
N LYS A 14 13.72 -4.98 -25.22
CA LYS A 14 15.17 -4.81 -25.47
C LYS A 14 15.98 -5.03 -24.19
N ILE A 15 15.51 -4.48 -23.08
CA ILE A 15 16.13 -4.69 -21.77
C ILE A 15 16.01 -6.17 -21.38
N GLY A 16 14.82 -6.75 -21.54
CA GLY A 16 14.56 -8.17 -21.32
C GLY A 16 15.54 -9.09 -22.04
N GLY A 17 15.73 -8.88 -23.33
CA GLY A 17 16.67 -9.65 -24.15
C GLY A 17 18.14 -9.45 -23.74
N HIS A 18 18.52 -8.25 -23.29
CA HIS A 18 19.90 -7.98 -22.86
C HIS A 18 20.26 -8.67 -21.53
N PHE A 19 19.28 -8.74 -20.61
CA PHE A 19 19.45 -9.35 -19.30
C PHE A 19 18.97 -10.82 -19.24
N ASP A 20 18.62 -11.43 -20.38
CA ASP A 20 18.14 -12.81 -20.48
C ASP A 20 16.94 -13.11 -19.55
N ILE A 21 15.98 -12.18 -19.55
CA ILE A 21 14.75 -12.25 -18.77
C ILE A 21 13.71 -13.05 -19.54
N HIS A 22 13.06 -13.99 -18.84
CA HIS A 22 12.05 -14.85 -19.45
C HIS A 22 10.85 -14.04 -19.98
N PRO A 23 10.33 -14.31 -21.20
CA PRO A 23 9.23 -13.53 -21.80
C PRO A 23 7.99 -13.38 -20.93
N LEU A 24 7.59 -14.43 -20.18
CA LEU A 24 6.47 -14.37 -19.23
C LEU A 24 6.64 -13.28 -18.15
N ILE A 25 7.89 -12.98 -17.76
CA ILE A 25 8.18 -11.93 -16.78
C ILE A 25 8.04 -10.55 -17.40
N LEU A 26 8.39 -10.41 -18.68
CA LEU A 26 8.19 -9.16 -19.42
C LEU A 26 6.69 -8.87 -19.61
N GLU A 27 5.90 -9.91 -19.87
CA GLU A 27 4.43 -9.82 -19.92
C GLU A 27 3.85 -9.37 -18.57
N ASP A 28 4.33 -9.95 -17.47
CA ASP A 28 3.93 -9.56 -16.12
C ASP A 28 4.35 -8.13 -15.77
N ILE A 29 5.51 -7.66 -16.25
CA ILE A 29 5.95 -6.27 -16.07
C ILE A 29 4.97 -5.32 -16.75
N VAL A 30 4.61 -5.58 -18.00
CA VAL A 30 3.71 -4.71 -18.77
C VAL A 30 2.25 -4.81 -18.29
N THR A 31 1.86 -5.92 -17.66
CA THR A 31 0.52 -6.12 -17.10
C THR A 31 0.42 -5.54 -15.68
N THR A 32 -0.15 -4.35 -15.53
CA THR A 32 -0.14 -3.55 -14.29
C THR A 32 -1.13 -3.97 -13.19
N ALA A 33 -1.90 -5.04 -13.43
CA ALA A 33 -2.93 -5.52 -12.50
C ALA A 33 -2.45 -6.65 -11.56
N GLN A 34 -1.14 -6.92 -11.51
CA GLN A 34 -0.62 -8.03 -10.72
C GLN A 34 -0.65 -7.70 -9.22
N ARG A 35 -0.89 -8.75 -8.42
CA ARG A 35 -0.68 -8.68 -6.97
C ARG A 35 0.80 -8.80 -6.67
N PRO A 36 1.27 -8.27 -5.52
CA PRO A 36 2.65 -8.49 -5.13
C PRO A 36 2.99 -9.98 -5.08
N LYS A 37 4.12 -10.33 -5.68
CA LYS A 37 4.62 -11.69 -5.79
C LYS A 37 6.13 -11.70 -5.90
N MET A 38 6.73 -12.87 -5.67
CA MET A 38 8.14 -13.11 -5.91
C MET A 38 8.31 -14.45 -6.61
N ASP A 39 9.06 -14.43 -7.70
CA ASP A 39 9.40 -15.59 -8.50
C ASP A 39 10.93 -15.74 -8.55
N ASP A 40 11.43 -16.89 -8.10
CA ASP A 40 12.86 -17.24 -8.22
C ASP A 40 13.11 -17.95 -9.55
N LEU A 41 13.84 -17.29 -10.44
CA LEU A 41 14.18 -17.75 -11.79
C LEU A 41 15.58 -18.38 -11.84
N GLY A 42 16.19 -18.64 -10.68
CA GLY A 42 17.55 -19.16 -10.50
C GLY A 42 18.62 -18.10 -10.71
N ARG A 43 18.67 -17.46 -11.89
CA ARG A 43 19.64 -16.38 -12.18
C ARG A 43 19.16 -15.00 -11.76
N HIS A 44 17.85 -14.85 -11.57
CA HIS A 44 17.21 -13.59 -11.24
C HIS A 44 16.11 -13.84 -10.20
N LEU A 45 15.93 -12.89 -9.29
CA LEU A 45 14.71 -12.78 -8.51
C LEU A 45 13.81 -11.73 -9.15
N PHE A 46 12.59 -12.11 -9.50
CA PHE A 46 11.56 -11.20 -9.94
C PHE A 46 10.63 -10.89 -8.78
N VAL A 47 10.40 -9.60 -8.48
CA VAL A 47 9.54 -9.15 -7.40
C VAL A 47 8.57 -8.11 -7.95
N VAL A 48 7.28 -8.30 -7.71
CA VAL A 48 6.24 -7.32 -8.02
C VAL A 48 5.76 -6.71 -6.70
N LEU A 49 5.63 -5.40 -6.67
CA LEU A 49 5.20 -4.60 -5.52
C LEU A 49 4.15 -3.58 -5.96
N LYS A 50 3.45 -2.99 -4.99
CA LYS A 50 2.53 -1.88 -5.22
C LYS A 50 3.01 -0.66 -4.46
N MET A 51 3.35 0.41 -5.14
CA MET A 51 3.58 1.70 -4.50
C MET A 51 2.23 2.39 -4.33
N LEU A 52 1.85 2.70 -3.10
CA LEU A 52 0.57 3.30 -2.80
C LEU A 52 0.75 4.79 -2.50
N SER A 53 -0.20 5.59 -2.97
CA SER A 53 -0.29 7.01 -2.66
C SER A 53 -1.73 7.38 -2.34
N TYR A 54 -1.91 8.37 -1.49
CA TYR A 54 -3.22 8.86 -1.08
C TYR A 54 -3.49 10.21 -1.77
N ASN A 55 -4.65 10.34 -2.42
CA ASN A 55 -5.08 11.58 -3.04
C ASN A 55 -5.99 12.35 -2.07
N ASP A 56 -5.48 13.42 -1.45
CA ASP A 56 -6.25 14.23 -0.49
C ASP A 56 -7.51 14.88 -1.09
N GLN A 57 -7.59 15.10 -2.41
CA GLN A 57 -8.76 15.72 -3.04
C GLN A 57 -9.90 14.72 -3.24
N GLU A 58 -9.57 13.53 -3.71
CA GLU A 58 -10.56 12.48 -4.00
C GLU A 58 -10.78 11.54 -2.80
N ARG A 59 -9.92 11.62 -1.77
CA ARG A 59 -9.87 10.71 -0.62
C ARG A 59 -9.76 9.24 -1.01
N GLU A 60 -9.04 8.97 -2.09
CA GLU A 60 -8.83 7.64 -2.64
C GLU A 60 -7.35 7.24 -2.59
N ILE A 61 -7.11 5.95 -2.36
CA ILE A 61 -5.80 5.34 -2.48
C ILE A 61 -5.60 4.92 -3.94
N THR A 62 -4.52 5.40 -4.52
CA THR A 62 -4.06 4.95 -5.83
C THR A 62 -2.82 4.08 -5.68
N GLY A 63 -2.63 3.13 -6.59
CA GLY A 63 -1.52 2.21 -6.53
C GLY A 63 -0.86 1.98 -7.88
N GLU A 64 0.45 2.14 -7.91
CA GLU A 64 1.32 1.89 -9.05
C GLU A 64 2.06 0.55 -8.88
N GLN A 65 2.11 -0.27 -9.92
CA GLN A 65 2.96 -1.46 -9.96
C GLN A 65 4.43 -1.07 -10.08
N VAL A 66 5.24 -1.60 -9.17
CA VAL A 66 6.71 -1.56 -9.29
C VAL A 66 7.22 -2.98 -9.46
N SER A 67 7.92 -3.21 -10.55
CA SER A 67 8.55 -4.51 -10.82
C SER A 67 10.06 -4.41 -10.66
N LEU A 68 10.61 -5.27 -9.80
CA LEU A 68 12.04 -5.37 -9.53
C LEU A 68 12.59 -6.66 -10.11
N ILE A 69 13.75 -6.57 -10.76
CA ILE A 69 14.57 -7.73 -11.11
C ILE A 69 15.93 -7.59 -10.44
N LEU A 70 16.21 -8.47 -9.49
CA LEU A 70 17.50 -8.57 -8.84
C LEU A 70 18.34 -9.65 -9.54
N GLY A 71 19.48 -9.24 -10.08
CA GLY A 71 20.54 -10.14 -10.54
C GLY A 71 21.75 -10.07 -9.61
N SER A 72 22.86 -10.72 -9.98
CA SER A 72 24.04 -10.84 -9.11
C SER A 72 24.69 -9.50 -8.74
N ASN A 73 24.59 -8.48 -9.59
CA ASN A 73 25.23 -7.18 -9.39
C ASN A 73 24.40 -5.99 -9.90
N PHE A 74 23.11 -6.22 -10.19
CA PHE A 74 22.22 -5.19 -10.70
C PHE A 74 20.83 -5.34 -10.10
N VAL A 75 20.13 -4.22 -10.04
CA VAL A 75 18.68 -4.16 -9.82
C VAL A 75 18.07 -3.39 -10.99
N LEU A 76 17.10 -4.01 -11.67
CA LEU A 76 16.22 -3.32 -12.61
C LEU A 76 14.95 -2.94 -11.87
N VAL A 77 14.49 -1.71 -12.08
CA VAL A 77 13.25 -1.18 -11.56
C VAL A 77 12.42 -0.74 -12.76
N PHE A 78 11.19 -1.21 -12.84
CA PHE A 78 10.23 -0.85 -13.87
C PHE A 78 9.01 -0.21 -13.21
N GLN A 79 8.64 0.97 -13.71
CA GLN A 79 7.61 1.84 -13.14
C GLN A 79 6.59 2.23 -14.22
N GLU A 80 5.32 2.40 -13.82
CA GLU A 80 4.25 2.82 -14.72
C GLU A 80 4.42 4.27 -15.14
N SER A 81 4.77 5.13 -14.18
CA SER A 81 4.76 6.57 -14.33
C SER A 81 5.96 7.23 -13.66
N VAL A 82 6.08 8.56 -13.83
CA VAL A 82 7.13 9.34 -13.17
C VAL A 82 6.64 9.79 -11.81
N GLY A 83 7.46 9.58 -10.78
CA GLY A 83 7.17 9.92 -9.39
C GLY A 83 7.26 8.66 -8.53
N ASP A 84 8.14 8.67 -7.52
CA ASP A 84 8.38 7.50 -6.69
C ASP A 84 8.86 7.84 -5.28
N VAL A 85 8.87 6.82 -4.42
CA VAL A 85 9.35 6.90 -3.03
C VAL A 85 10.87 6.69 -2.89
N PHE A 86 11.61 6.54 -4.00
CA PHE A 86 13.01 6.14 -3.99
C PHE A 86 14.00 7.30 -3.88
N ASP A 87 13.54 8.56 -3.78
CA ASP A 87 14.43 9.70 -3.70
C ASP A 87 15.38 9.64 -2.49
N LEU A 88 14.89 9.18 -1.33
CA LEU A 88 15.73 8.96 -0.16
C LEU A 88 16.82 7.89 -0.42
N VAL A 89 16.50 6.85 -1.19
CA VAL A 89 17.47 5.83 -1.61
C VAL A 89 18.52 6.46 -2.54
N ARG A 90 18.09 7.25 -3.53
CA ARG A 90 18.99 7.97 -4.44
C ARG A 90 19.90 8.94 -3.68
N GLU A 91 19.38 9.67 -2.71
CA GLU A 91 20.16 10.58 -1.87
C GLU A 91 21.18 9.85 -1.01
N ARG A 92 20.81 8.72 -0.39
CA ARG A 92 21.74 7.88 0.37
C ARG A 92 22.88 7.40 -0.51
N ILE A 93 22.59 7.03 -1.75
CA ILE A 93 23.60 6.67 -2.75
C ILE A 93 24.45 7.88 -3.11
N ARG A 94 23.89 9.03 -3.49
CA ARG A 94 24.65 10.23 -3.91
C ARG A 94 25.58 10.76 -2.81
N ASN A 95 25.12 10.73 -1.56
CA ASN A 95 25.83 11.29 -0.42
C ASN A 95 26.65 10.26 0.39
N ALA A 96 26.73 9.01 -0.08
CA ALA A 96 27.42 7.92 0.62
C ALA A 96 26.95 7.71 2.07
N LYS A 97 25.66 7.94 2.35
CA LYS A 97 25.08 7.79 3.69
C LYS A 97 24.83 6.31 4.01
N GLY A 98 25.23 5.87 5.19
CA GLY A 98 25.01 4.50 5.67
C GLY A 98 25.83 3.46 4.92
N ARG A 99 25.21 2.31 4.63
CA ARG A 99 25.88 1.12 4.05
C ARG A 99 25.66 0.93 2.55
N ILE A 100 24.79 1.73 1.92
CA ILE A 100 24.29 1.46 0.56
C ILE A 100 25.37 1.41 -0.53
N ARG A 101 26.51 2.10 -0.34
CA ARG A 101 27.66 2.03 -1.27
C ARG A 101 28.64 0.89 -0.98
N LYS A 102 28.53 0.26 0.19
CA LYS A 102 29.44 -0.81 0.65
C LYS A 102 28.86 -2.20 0.44
N MET A 103 27.55 -2.28 0.25
CA MET A 103 26.79 -3.52 0.10
C MET A 103 26.50 -3.84 -1.38
N GLY A 104 26.03 -5.05 -1.64
CA GLY A 104 25.69 -5.54 -2.98
C GLY A 104 24.34 -5.05 -3.52
N ALA A 105 23.98 -5.57 -4.70
CA ALA A 105 22.69 -5.30 -5.35
C ALA A 105 21.50 -5.81 -4.54
N ASP A 106 21.70 -6.85 -3.73
CA ASP A 106 20.72 -7.39 -2.79
C ASP A 106 20.30 -6.36 -1.74
N TYR A 107 21.27 -5.64 -1.16
CA TYR A 107 20.97 -4.56 -0.23
C TYR A 107 20.26 -3.38 -0.90
N LEU A 108 20.59 -3.10 -2.17
CA LEU A 108 19.86 -2.09 -2.95
C LEU A 108 18.40 -2.51 -3.16
N ALA A 109 18.15 -3.78 -3.52
CA ALA A 109 16.79 -4.31 -3.64
C ALA A 109 16.03 -4.20 -2.31
N TYR A 110 16.66 -4.57 -1.19
CA TYR A 110 16.12 -4.34 0.15
C TYR A 110 15.74 -2.87 0.36
N ALA A 111 16.66 -1.93 0.11
CA ALA A 111 16.42 -0.51 0.37
C ALA A 111 15.28 0.08 -0.49
N LEU A 112 15.04 -0.46 -1.68
CA LEU A 112 13.90 -0.09 -2.51
C LEU A 112 12.58 -0.67 -1.96
N ILE A 113 12.58 -1.93 -1.52
CA ILE A 113 11.40 -2.55 -0.89
C ILE A 113 11.05 -1.81 0.40
N ASP A 114 12.05 -1.50 1.23
CA ASP A 114 11.93 -0.75 2.49
C ASP A 114 11.26 0.61 2.25
N ALA A 115 11.72 1.37 1.24
CA ALA A 115 11.12 2.65 0.87
C ALA A 115 9.65 2.53 0.44
N ILE A 116 9.24 1.44 -0.22
CA ILE A 116 7.84 1.19 -0.56
C ILE A 116 7.01 0.91 0.70
N VAL A 117 7.54 0.07 1.61
CA VAL A 117 6.86 -0.26 2.86
C VAL A 117 6.70 0.97 3.76
N ASP A 118 7.75 1.80 3.85
CA ASP A 118 7.70 3.08 4.56
C ASP A 118 6.61 4.01 4.00
N GLY A 119 6.44 4.01 2.67
CA GLY A 119 5.37 4.76 2.00
C GLY A 119 3.96 4.35 2.45
N TYR A 120 3.75 3.10 2.88
CA TYR A 120 2.44 2.66 3.39
C TYR A 120 2.08 3.30 4.72
N PHE A 121 3.06 3.62 5.57
CA PHE A 121 2.78 4.32 6.84
C PHE A 121 2.23 5.73 6.57
N VAL A 122 2.73 6.41 5.53
CA VAL A 122 2.21 7.72 5.13
C VAL A 122 0.75 7.61 4.67
N VAL A 123 0.40 6.59 3.89
CA VAL A 123 -0.98 6.33 3.48
C VAL A 123 -1.87 5.98 4.68
N LEU A 124 -1.37 5.18 5.62
CA LEU A 124 -2.11 4.82 6.83
C LEU A 124 -2.37 6.02 7.74
N GLU A 125 -1.41 6.95 7.85
CA GLU A 125 -1.59 8.20 8.60
C GLU A 125 -2.76 9.00 8.03
N LYS A 126 -2.83 9.16 6.69
CA LYS A 126 -3.95 9.82 6.01
C LYS A 126 -5.29 9.15 6.25
N ILE A 127 -5.35 7.82 6.15
CA ILE A 127 -6.58 7.08 6.45
C ILE A 127 -6.97 7.21 7.93
N SER A 128 -6.00 7.33 8.83
CA SER A 128 -6.27 7.57 10.26
C SER A 128 -6.94 8.93 10.47
N GLU A 129 -6.42 9.99 9.83
CA GLU A 129 -7.02 11.33 9.86
C GLU A 129 -8.47 11.31 9.34
N ASP A 130 -8.73 10.58 8.25
CA ASP A 130 -10.09 10.43 7.70
C ASP A 130 -11.05 9.71 8.66
N ILE A 131 -10.59 8.64 9.29
CA ILE A 131 -11.34 7.85 10.26
C ILE A 131 -11.70 8.73 11.46
N GLU A 132 -10.73 9.47 12.02
CA GLU A 132 -10.96 10.38 13.15
C GLU A 132 -11.98 11.47 12.80
N SER A 133 -11.87 12.07 11.61
CA SER A 133 -12.83 13.07 11.15
C SER A 133 -14.25 12.51 11.01
N LEU A 134 -14.38 11.26 10.54
CA LEU A 134 -15.67 10.61 10.38
C LEU A 134 -16.29 10.22 11.73
N GLU A 135 -15.48 9.82 12.71
CA GLU A 135 -15.95 9.55 14.07
C GLU A 135 -16.58 10.80 14.71
N GLU A 136 -15.95 11.97 14.53
CA GLU A 136 -16.49 13.23 15.04
C GLU A 136 -17.85 13.56 14.39
N GLU A 137 -17.94 13.44 13.05
CA GLU A 137 -19.18 13.70 12.30
C GLU A 137 -20.34 12.80 12.74
N LEU A 138 -20.07 11.52 13.00
CA LEU A 138 -21.07 10.53 13.43
C LEU A 138 -21.72 10.86 14.77
N ILE A 139 -20.98 11.51 15.66
CA ILE A 139 -21.44 11.89 16.99
C ILE A 139 -22.21 13.20 16.95
N THR A 140 -21.81 14.15 16.09
CA THR A 140 -22.36 15.51 16.10
C THR A 140 -23.67 15.66 15.31
N ASP A 141 -23.66 15.34 14.02
CA ASP A 141 -24.83 15.55 13.13
C ASP A 141 -24.71 14.70 11.86
N PRO A 142 -24.89 13.38 11.95
CA PRO A 142 -24.75 12.51 10.78
C PRO A 142 -25.86 12.77 9.76
N GLY A 143 -25.47 12.73 8.48
CA GLY A 143 -26.35 12.88 7.32
C GLY A 143 -26.14 11.78 6.27
N PRO A 144 -26.87 11.84 5.14
CA PRO A 144 -26.72 10.86 4.06
C PRO A 144 -25.31 10.78 3.47
N GLU A 145 -24.58 11.89 3.43
CA GLU A 145 -23.17 12.00 2.98
C GLU A 145 -22.23 11.20 3.90
N THR A 146 -22.51 11.18 5.20
CA THR A 146 -21.74 10.41 6.20
C THR A 146 -21.75 8.91 5.86
N LEU A 147 -22.91 8.38 5.47
CA LEU A 147 -23.05 6.98 5.08
C LEU A 147 -22.21 6.64 3.83
N GLN A 148 -22.17 7.56 2.86
CA GLN A 148 -21.35 7.40 1.66
C GLN A 148 -19.86 7.35 2.03
N THR A 149 -19.41 8.27 2.89
CA THR A 149 -18.02 8.31 3.38
C THR A 149 -17.61 7.02 4.10
N ILE A 150 -18.51 6.42 4.91
CA ILE A 150 -18.26 5.10 5.54
C ILE A 150 -18.01 4.02 4.46
N TYR A 151 -18.83 4.01 3.40
CA TYR A 151 -18.68 3.03 2.32
C TYR A 151 -17.39 3.23 1.53
N ASP A 152 -17.01 4.47 1.27
CA ASP A 152 -15.78 4.80 0.54
C ASP A 152 -14.54 4.39 1.34
N LEU A 153 -14.47 4.75 2.63
CA LEU A 153 -13.38 4.28 3.51
C LEU A 153 -13.33 2.75 3.61
N LYS A 154 -14.49 2.08 3.67
CA LYS A 154 -14.54 0.62 3.66
C LYS A 154 -13.96 0.04 2.36
N ARG A 155 -14.22 0.67 1.21
CA ARG A 155 -13.68 0.27 -0.09
C ARG A 155 -12.16 0.48 -0.12
N GLU A 156 -11.68 1.63 0.35
CA GLU A 156 -10.25 1.93 0.45
C GLU A 156 -9.52 0.94 1.36
N MET A 157 -10.13 0.55 2.49
CA MET A 157 -9.56 -0.46 3.38
C MET A 157 -9.43 -1.84 2.75
N ILE A 158 -10.43 -2.24 1.95
CA ILE A 158 -10.36 -3.49 1.18
C ILE A 158 -9.26 -3.42 0.13
N TYR A 159 -9.11 -2.28 -0.55
CA TYR A 159 -8.05 -2.06 -1.54
C TYR A 159 -6.66 -2.15 -0.88
N LEU A 160 -6.44 -1.40 0.19
CA LEU A 160 -5.18 -1.38 0.94
C LEU A 160 -4.80 -2.78 1.43
N ARG A 161 -5.76 -3.53 2.02
CA ARG A 161 -5.53 -4.91 2.45
C ARG A 161 -5.13 -5.82 1.29
N ARG A 162 -5.81 -5.72 0.14
CA ARG A 162 -5.50 -6.54 -1.05
C ARG A 162 -4.12 -6.23 -1.62
N SER A 163 -3.68 -4.98 -1.52
CA SER A 163 -2.38 -4.52 -2.00
C SER A 163 -1.24 -4.90 -1.06
N VAL A 164 -1.43 -4.80 0.26
CA VAL A 164 -0.34 -5.02 1.24
C VAL A 164 -0.24 -6.46 1.70
N TRP A 165 -1.35 -7.18 1.90
CA TRP A 165 -1.31 -8.52 2.50
C TRP A 165 -0.40 -9.53 1.76
N PRO A 166 -0.37 -9.59 0.42
CA PRO A 166 0.53 -10.50 -0.30
C PRO A 166 2.01 -10.19 -0.07
N LEU A 167 2.36 -8.95 0.28
CA LEU A 167 3.74 -8.52 0.50
C LEU A 167 4.41 -9.30 1.64
N ARG A 168 3.64 -9.73 2.65
CA ARG A 168 4.14 -10.57 3.73
C ARG A 168 4.78 -11.85 3.19
N GLU A 169 4.11 -12.52 2.25
CA GLU A 169 4.61 -13.75 1.65
C GLU A 169 5.81 -13.48 0.73
N VAL A 170 5.82 -12.34 0.04
CA VAL A 170 6.95 -11.88 -0.78
C VAL A 170 8.20 -11.70 0.08
N ILE A 171 8.12 -10.95 1.18
CA ILE A 171 9.28 -10.70 2.06
C ILE A 171 9.71 -12.00 2.76
N SER A 172 8.75 -12.81 3.22
CA SER A 172 9.02 -14.15 3.76
C SER A 172 9.75 -15.05 2.76
N ALA A 173 9.39 -14.99 1.48
CA ALA A 173 10.09 -15.70 0.40
C ALA A 173 11.52 -15.18 0.22
N LEU A 174 11.73 -13.86 0.23
CA LEU A 174 13.07 -13.25 0.11
C LEU A 174 13.99 -13.60 1.30
N GLN A 175 13.44 -13.81 2.49
CA GLN A 175 14.21 -14.23 3.66
C GLN A 175 14.64 -15.71 3.63
N ARG A 176 13.92 -16.56 2.89
CA ARG A 176 14.25 -17.99 2.82
C ARG A 176 15.59 -18.14 2.11
N LYS A 177 16.51 -18.91 2.72
CA LYS A 177 17.89 -19.17 2.24
C LYS A 177 17.99 -19.96 0.91
N GLY A 178 16.96 -19.92 0.07
CA GLY A 178 16.89 -20.67 -1.19
C GLY A 178 17.65 -20.00 -2.34
N SER A 179 17.76 -18.67 -2.35
CA SER A 179 18.41 -17.93 -3.43
C SER A 179 19.84 -17.53 -3.07
N SER A 180 20.78 -17.73 -4.00
CA SER A 180 22.17 -17.26 -3.88
C SER A 180 22.31 -15.75 -4.05
N LEU A 181 21.23 -15.06 -4.45
CA LEU A 181 21.23 -13.62 -4.72
C LEU A 181 21.03 -12.77 -3.47
N ILE A 182 20.59 -13.35 -2.34
CA ILE A 182 20.39 -12.62 -1.09
C ILE A 182 21.42 -13.10 -0.07
N SER A 183 22.28 -12.20 0.38
CA SER A 183 23.28 -12.51 1.39
C SER A 183 22.66 -12.63 2.79
N GLU A 184 23.32 -13.38 3.69
CA GLU A 184 22.88 -13.46 5.09
C GLU A 184 22.90 -12.10 5.80
N GLU A 185 23.83 -11.21 5.42
CA GLU A 185 23.89 -9.85 5.96
C GLU A 185 22.64 -9.05 5.56
N THR A 186 22.21 -9.14 4.30
CA THR A 186 20.96 -8.52 3.82
C THR A 186 19.72 -9.15 4.45
N GLY A 187 19.75 -10.45 4.77
CA GLY A 187 18.67 -11.15 5.44
C GLY A 187 18.28 -10.56 6.82
N ILE A 188 19.20 -9.91 7.52
CA ILE A 188 18.90 -9.19 8.78
C ILE A 188 18.00 -7.99 8.52
N PHE A 189 18.27 -7.23 7.45
CA PHE A 189 17.49 -6.06 7.07
C PHE A 189 16.12 -6.43 6.50
N LEU A 190 16.03 -7.53 5.74
CA LEU A 190 14.74 -8.07 5.29
C LEU A 190 13.83 -8.50 6.46
N ARG A 191 14.39 -8.79 7.64
CA ARG A 191 13.60 -9.05 8.85
C ARG A 191 12.90 -7.81 9.35
N ASP A 192 13.59 -6.67 9.33
CA ASP A 192 13.02 -5.38 9.70
C ASP A 192 11.84 -5.01 8.80
N VAL A 193 12.00 -5.15 7.47
CA VAL A 193 10.90 -4.91 6.51
C VAL A 193 9.73 -5.87 6.73
N TYR A 194 10.01 -7.12 7.09
CA TYR A 194 8.96 -8.08 7.41
C TYR A 194 8.16 -7.63 8.63
N ASP A 195 8.85 -7.23 9.71
CA ASP A 195 8.22 -6.74 10.94
C ASP A 195 7.40 -5.46 10.67
N HIS A 196 7.94 -4.51 9.88
CA HIS A 196 7.19 -3.34 9.42
C HIS A 196 5.96 -3.73 8.58
N THR A 197 6.07 -4.72 7.70
CA THR A 197 4.92 -5.19 6.90
C THR A 197 3.83 -5.79 7.78
N ILE A 198 4.20 -6.55 8.82
CA ILE A 198 3.23 -7.04 9.81
C ILE A 198 2.55 -5.88 10.53
N GLN A 199 3.32 -4.88 10.98
CA GLN A 199 2.77 -3.69 11.64
C GLN A 199 1.78 -2.93 10.74
N VAL A 200 2.10 -2.74 9.45
CA VAL A 200 1.19 -2.14 8.48
C VAL A 200 -0.08 -2.97 8.36
N ILE A 201 0.03 -4.30 8.25
CA ILE A 201 -1.12 -5.20 8.16
C ILE A 201 -2.01 -5.13 9.40
N ASP A 202 -1.44 -5.15 10.60
CA ASP A 202 -2.18 -5.08 11.85
C ASP A 202 -2.91 -3.73 11.99
N THR A 203 -2.30 -2.65 11.52
CA THR A 203 -2.91 -1.32 11.46
C THR A 203 -4.10 -1.30 10.49
N ILE A 204 -3.95 -1.88 9.29
CA ILE A 204 -5.04 -2.01 8.31
C ILE A 204 -6.23 -2.77 8.91
N GLU A 205 -5.97 -3.87 9.61
CA GLU A 205 -7.04 -4.66 10.23
C GLU A 205 -7.75 -3.88 11.34
N SER A 206 -7.00 -3.15 12.17
CA SER A 206 -7.55 -2.29 13.22
C SER A 206 -8.46 -1.21 12.65
N HIS A 207 -8.00 -0.51 11.60
CA HIS A 207 -8.76 0.55 10.93
C HIS A 207 -10.01 0.00 10.24
N ARG A 208 -9.91 -1.17 9.61
CA ARG A 208 -11.08 -1.83 9.01
C ARG A 208 -12.14 -2.15 10.06
N ASP A 209 -11.73 -2.61 11.23
CA ASP A 209 -12.66 -2.95 12.31
C ASP A 209 -13.32 -1.69 12.90
N LEU A 210 -12.59 -0.57 13.01
CA LEU A 210 -13.18 0.74 13.35
C LEU A 210 -14.23 1.18 12.33
N VAL A 211 -13.88 1.19 11.04
CA VAL A 211 -14.79 1.56 9.94
C VAL A 211 -16.03 0.64 9.90
N ALA A 212 -15.88 -0.64 10.24
CA ALA A 212 -17.02 -1.55 10.34
C ALA A 212 -17.98 -1.16 11.47
N GLY A 213 -17.46 -0.75 12.63
CA GLY A 213 -18.26 -0.28 13.77
C GLY A 213 -18.99 1.04 13.51
N MET A 214 -18.43 1.91 12.66
CA MET A 214 -19.03 3.22 12.32
C MET A 214 -20.42 3.11 11.71
N LEU A 215 -20.70 2.06 10.93
CA LEU A 215 -22.03 1.87 10.36
C LEU A 215 -23.10 1.65 11.45
N GLU A 216 -22.74 0.92 12.51
CA GLU A 216 -23.65 0.69 13.65
C GLU A 216 -23.86 1.99 14.45
N ILE A 217 -22.79 2.77 14.64
CA ILE A 217 -22.86 4.09 15.28
C ILE A 217 -23.76 5.04 14.48
N TYR A 218 -23.61 5.08 13.16
CA TYR A 218 -24.45 5.87 12.26
C TYR A 218 -25.94 5.53 12.43
N LEU A 219 -26.30 4.25 12.35
CA LEU A 219 -27.69 3.80 12.49
C LEU A 219 -28.27 4.13 13.87
N SER A 220 -27.46 3.98 14.93
CA SER A 220 -27.85 4.35 16.30
C SER A 220 -28.09 5.85 16.43
N SER A 221 -27.19 6.68 15.90
CA SER A 221 -27.27 8.14 15.94
C SER A 221 -28.50 8.67 15.18
N VAL A 222 -28.75 8.17 13.97
CA VAL A 222 -29.95 8.51 13.18
C VAL A 222 -31.23 8.08 13.90
N SER A 223 -31.25 6.89 14.52
CA SER A 223 -32.41 6.41 15.28
C SER A 223 -32.68 7.28 16.52
N ASN A 224 -31.63 7.70 17.24
CA ASN A 224 -31.75 8.61 18.38
C ASN A 224 -32.29 9.97 17.95
N ARG A 225 -31.82 10.52 16.84
CA ARG A 225 -32.33 11.78 16.28
C ARG A 225 -33.81 11.66 15.91
N MET A 226 -34.20 10.56 15.26
CA MET A 226 -35.61 10.30 14.96
C MET A 226 -36.46 10.23 16.24
N ASN A 227 -35.97 9.59 17.30
CA ASN A 227 -36.66 9.52 18.59
C ASN A 227 -36.80 10.91 19.24
N GLU A 228 -35.79 11.78 19.19
CA GLU A 228 -35.88 13.15 19.70
C GLU A 228 -36.89 14.00 18.91
N VAL A 229 -36.88 13.90 17.57
CA VAL A 229 -37.87 14.57 16.71
C VAL A 229 -39.29 14.11 17.05
N MET A 230 -39.49 12.80 17.24
CA MET A 230 -40.77 12.23 17.63
C MET A 230 -41.23 12.75 19.01
N LYS A 231 -40.34 12.81 20.02
CA LYS A 231 -40.67 13.38 21.35
C LYS A 231 -41.17 14.81 21.25
N VAL A 232 -40.48 15.65 20.48
CA VAL A 232 -40.86 17.06 20.29
C VAL A 232 -42.21 17.16 19.57
N LEU A 233 -42.42 16.39 18.49
CA LEU A 233 -43.69 16.37 17.78
C LEU A 233 -44.85 15.90 18.68
N THR A 234 -44.63 14.85 19.47
CA THR A 234 -45.64 14.35 20.41
C THR A 234 -45.96 15.35 21.51
N LEU A 235 -44.97 16.05 22.06
CA LEU A 235 -45.20 17.11 23.06
C LEU A 235 -46.07 18.24 22.47
N ILE A 236 -45.73 18.73 21.28
CA ILE A 236 -46.51 19.76 20.59
C ILE A 236 -47.93 19.25 20.32
N ALA A 237 -48.08 18.05 19.73
CA ALA A 237 -49.39 17.47 19.45
C ALA A 237 -50.24 17.32 20.72
N THR A 238 -49.65 16.86 21.84
CA THR A 238 -50.36 16.68 23.12
C THR A 238 -50.82 18.01 23.72
N ILE A 239 -50.10 19.11 23.49
CA ILE A 239 -50.49 20.46 23.95
C ILE A 239 -51.65 21.02 23.10
N PHE A 240 -51.67 20.76 21.80
CA PHE A 240 -52.59 21.41 20.86
C PHE A 240 -53.80 20.56 20.44
N ILE A 241 -53.80 19.25 20.72
CA ILE A 241 -54.89 18.32 20.40
C ILE A 241 -55.42 17.72 21.72
N PRO A 242 -56.42 18.35 22.36
CA PRO A 242 -57.08 17.81 23.55
C PRO A 242 -58.07 16.68 23.24
#